data_AF-A0A2N3DLQ3-F1
#
_entry.id   AF-A0A2N3DLQ3-F1
#
_cell.length_a   1.000
_cell.length_b   1.000
_cell.length_c   1.000
_cell.angle_alpha   90.00
_cell.angle_beta   90.00
_cell.angle_gamma   90.00
#
_symmetry.space_group_name_H-M   'P 1'
#
loop_
_entity.id
_entity.type
_entity.pdbx_description
1 polymer ?
#
loop_
_entity_poly.entity_id
_entity_poly.type
_entity_poly.pdbx_seq_one_letter_code
_entity_poly.pdbx_strand_id
1 'polypeptide(L)'
;MKFTALLAASAATLLAVPAAAQDNRDPSGDFNGLYIAVGGGGTLQGNDRGETLVFDTDLDGVYGDTVTTPGGADAFAPGFCNGAATGTANVGCRNDKDGAEYFARVGYDRRMGNFVLGA
;
A
#
# COMPACT_ATOMS: atom_id res chain seq x y z
N MET A 1 -21.67 39.62 25.42
CA MET A 1 -20.35 39.96 25.99
C MET A 1 -19.82 38.90 26.97
N LYS A 2 -20.65 38.29 27.84
CA LYS A 2 -20.18 37.24 28.79
C LYS A 2 -19.74 35.94 28.09
N PHE A 3 -20.44 35.50 27.04
CA PHE A 3 -20.11 34.26 26.32
C PHE A 3 -18.90 34.38 25.38
N THR A 4 -18.65 35.56 24.81
CA THR A 4 -17.47 35.81 23.96
C THR A 4 -16.16 35.83 24.77
N ALA A 5 -16.20 36.31 26.02
CA ALA A 5 -15.04 36.26 26.91
C ALA A 5 -14.69 34.82 27.35
N LEU A 6 -15.70 33.98 27.58
CA LEU A 6 -15.52 32.55 27.90
C LEU A 6 -14.93 31.76 26.73
N LEU A 7 -15.34 32.06 25.49
CA LEU A 7 -14.81 31.43 24.28
C LEU A 7 -13.35 31.84 23.99
N ALA A 8 -13.01 33.11 24.24
CA ALA A 8 -11.63 33.59 24.10
C ALA A 8 -10.69 32.98 25.16
N ALA A 9 -11.18 32.81 26.39
CA ALA A 9 -10.42 32.18 27.47
C ALA A 9 -10.16 30.68 27.20
N SER A 10 -11.14 29.95 26.67
CA SER A 10 -10.95 28.52 26.31
C SER A 10 -10.02 28.35 25.11
N ALA A 11 -10.11 29.20 24.09
CA ALA A 11 -9.18 29.20 22.96
C ALA A 11 -7.72 29.48 23.39
N ALA A 12 -7.50 30.40 24.34
CA ALA A 12 -6.17 30.69 24.86
C ALA A 12 -5.56 29.50 25.64
N THR A 13 -6.38 28.72 26.38
CA THR A 13 -5.88 27.53 27.08
C THR A 13 -5.46 26.40 26.15
N LEU A 14 -6.11 26.25 24.98
CA LEU A 14 -5.76 25.23 23.99
C LEU A 14 -4.47 25.55 23.22
N LEU A 15 -4.09 26.83 23.16
CA LEU A 15 -2.84 27.28 22.52
C LEU A 15 -1.64 27.31 23.48
N ALA A 16 -1.86 27.25 24.80
CA ALA A 16 -0.80 27.26 25.82
C ALA A 16 -0.29 25.86 26.22
N VAL A 17 -1.06 24.81 25.94
CA VAL A 17 -0.68 23.40 26.21
C VAL A 17 0.64 22.96 25.54
N PRO A 18 0.97 23.35 24.29
CA PRO A 18 2.24 22.94 23.69
C PRO A 18 3.45 23.61 24.37
N ALA A 19 3.32 24.86 24.86
CA ALA A 19 4.41 25.55 25.56
C ALA A 19 4.74 24.90 26.93
N ALA A 20 3.72 24.42 27.66
CA ALA A 20 3.92 23.70 28.93
C ALA A 20 4.56 22.31 28.76
N ALA A 21 4.54 21.72 27.55
CA ALA A 21 5.29 20.52 27.21
C ALA A 21 6.74 20.81 26.78
N GLN A 22 7.09 22.08 26.57
CA GLN A 22 8.40 22.53 26.09
C GLN A 22 9.30 23.10 27.20
N ASP A 23 8.74 23.57 28.32
CA ASP A 23 9.54 24.15 29.41
C ASP A 23 10.04 23.07 30.39
N ASN A 24 11.37 23.02 30.55
CA ASN A 24 12.12 22.19 31.51
C ASN A 24 12.13 20.66 31.28
N ARG A 25 12.05 20.19 30.03
CA ARG A 25 12.39 18.79 29.72
C ARG A 25 13.90 18.59 29.88
N ASP A 26 14.32 17.69 30.77
CA ASP A 26 15.70 17.21 30.84
C ASP A 26 15.97 16.26 29.65
N PRO A 27 16.81 16.63 28.67
CA PRO A 27 17.10 15.79 27.52
C PRO A 27 17.90 14.53 27.88
N SER A 28 18.45 14.43 29.09
CA SER A 28 19.21 13.26 29.55
C SER A 28 18.36 11.98 29.59
N GLY A 29 17.05 12.13 29.77
CA GLY A 29 16.08 11.02 29.76
C GLY A 29 15.58 10.64 28.37
N ASP A 30 16.02 11.33 27.32
CA ASP A 30 15.58 11.05 25.96
C ASP A 30 16.31 9.83 25.36
N PHE A 31 15.66 9.20 24.38
CA PHE A 31 16.31 8.15 23.60
C PHE A 31 17.56 8.68 22.87
N ASN A 32 18.68 7.98 23.06
CA ASN A 32 19.97 8.22 22.42
C ASN A 32 20.71 6.89 22.35
N GLY A 33 20.70 6.24 21.19
CA GLY A 33 21.24 4.90 21.07
C GLY A 33 20.76 4.10 19.87
N LEU A 34 21.13 2.82 19.88
CA LEU A 34 20.74 1.83 18.89
C LEU A 34 19.26 1.48 19.05
N TYR A 35 18.53 1.42 17.94
CA TYR A 35 17.18 0.88 17.89
C TYR A 35 17.02 -0.13 16.76
N ILE A 36 16.03 -0.99 16.96
CA ILE A 36 15.53 -1.94 15.96
C ILE A 36 14.04 -1.65 15.82
N ALA A 37 13.56 -1.47 14.60
CA ALA A 37 12.13 -1.46 14.33
C ALA A 37 11.80 -2.58 13.35
N VAL A 38 10.71 -3.28 13.61
CA VAL A 38 10.15 -4.31 12.74
C VAL A 38 8.72 -3.92 12.41
N GLY A 39 8.31 -4.22 11.19
CA GLY A 39 6.96 -3.99 10.73
C GLY A 39 6.57 -5.03 9.70
N GLY A 40 5.26 -5.17 9.50
CA GLY A 40 4.71 -6.07 8.52
C GLY A 40 3.41 -5.53 7.96
N GLY A 41 3.06 -6.06 6.80
CA GLY A 41 1.84 -5.74 6.06
C GLY A 41 1.47 -6.91 5.17
N GLY A 42 0.60 -6.66 4.21
CA GLY A 42 0.36 -7.61 3.15
C GLY A 42 -0.35 -6.93 1.99
N THR A 43 -0.03 -7.38 0.78
CA THR A 43 -0.83 -7.06 -0.39
C THR A 43 -2.06 -7.96 -0.37
N LEU A 44 -3.24 -7.36 -0.33
CA LEU A 44 -4.53 -8.07 -0.25
C LEU A 44 -5.30 -8.02 -1.56
N GLN A 45 -4.66 -7.61 -2.66
CA GLN A 45 -5.30 -7.72 -3.95
C GLN A 45 -5.41 -9.20 -4.28
N GLY A 46 -6.62 -9.68 -4.56
CA GLY A 46 -6.80 -11.06 -4.99
C GLY A 46 -6.21 -11.21 -6.38
N ASN A 47 -5.46 -12.27 -6.62
CA ASN A 47 -5.10 -12.66 -7.98
C ASN A 47 -6.38 -12.89 -8.79
N ASP A 48 -6.56 -12.12 -9.86
CA ASP A 48 -7.71 -12.23 -10.75
C ASP A 48 -7.59 -13.56 -11.53
N ARG A 49 -8.43 -14.53 -11.16
CA ARG A 49 -8.45 -15.86 -11.78
C ARG A 49 -9.54 -15.91 -12.85
N GLY A 50 -9.21 -16.45 -14.01
CA GLY A 50 -10.16 -16.63 -15.11
C GLY A 50 -10.33 -15.37 -15.97
N GLU A 51 -9.32 -14.50 -16.00
CA GLU A 51 -9.28 -13.40 -16.94
C GLU A 51 -9.23 -13.96 -18.37
N THR A 52 -10.20 -13.53 -19.17
CA THR A 52 -10.35 -13.96 -20.54
C THR A 52 -10.76 -12.77 -21.37
N LEU A 53 -10.44 -12.81 -22.66
CA LEU A 53 -11.11 -11.94 -23.62
C LEU A 53 -12.39 -12.65 -24.05
N VAL A 54 -13.49 -11.91 -24.07
CA VAL A 54 -14.76 -12.36 -24.62
C VAL A 54 -15.03 -11.58 -25.90
N PHE A 55 -15.64 -12.24 -26.87
CA PHE A 55 -15.85 -11.68 -28.20
C PHE A 55 -17.34 -11.70 -28.54
N ASP A 56 -17.73 -10.72 -29.33
CA ASP A 56 -19.02 -10.61 -29.98
C ASP A 56 -18.68 -10.44 -31.47
N THR A 57 -18.59 -11.58 -32.15
CA THR A 57 -18.18 -11.66 -33.56
C THR A 57 -19.36 -11.51 -34.51
N ASP A 58 -20.59 -11.71 -34.03
CA ASP A 58 -21.83 -11.54 -34.79
C ASP A 58 -22.55 -10.19 -34.53
N LEU A 59 -22.04 -9.40 -33.59
CA LEU A 59 -22.45 -8.03 -33.23
C LEU A 59 -23.86 -7.96 -32.64
N ASP A 60 -24.28 -8.98 -31.91
CA ASP A 60 -25.60 -9.06 -31.27
C ASP A 60 -25.64 -8.40 -29.87
N GLY A 61 -24.49 -7.98 -29.34
CA GLY A 61 -24.33 -7.38 -28.02
C GLY A 61 -24.14 -8.39 -26.88
N VAL A 62 -24.07 -9.69 -27.18
CA VAL A 62 -23.83 -10.79 -26.25
C VAL A 62 -22.40 -11.31 -26.47
N TYR A 63 -21.56 -11.12 -25.46
CA TYR A 63 -20.16 -11.53 -25.53
C TYR A 63 -20.00 -13.00 -25.09
N GLY A 64 -19.88 -13.90 -26.06
CA GLY A 64 -19.69 -15.34 -25.82
C GLY A 64 -19.10 -16.11 -27.00
N ASP A 65 -18.72 -15.41 -28.07
CA ASP A 65 -18.34 -16.04 -29.32
C ASP A 65 -16.92 -16.58 -29.31
N THR A 66 -16.74 -17.71 -30.00
CA THR A 66 -15.42 -18.28 -30.24
C THR A 66 -14.82 -17.70 -31.52
N VAL A 67 -13.65 -17.07 -31.42
CA VAL A 67 -12.89 -16.66 -32.60
C VAL A 67 -12.26 -17.90 -33.21
N THR A 68 -12.64 -18.22 -34.44
CA THR A 68 -12.19 -19.44 -35.12
C THR A 68 -11.13 -19.13 -36.18
N THR A 69 -10.12 -20.00 -36.25
CA THR A 69 -9.14 -20.02 -37.33
C THR A 69 -9.80 -20.47 -38.64
N PRO A 70 -9.17 -20.29 -39.82
CA PRO A 70 -9.71 -20.80 -41.09
C PRO A 70 -9.97 -22.32 -41.10
N GLY A 71 -9.30 -23.09 -40.23
CA GLY A 71 -9.51 -24.52 -40.04
C GLY A 71 -10.64 -24.89 -39.07
N GLY A 72 -11.35 -23.91 -38.51
CA GLY A 72 -12.46 -24.10 -37.57
C GLY A 72 -12.03 -24.35 -36.12
N ALA A 73 -10.73 -24.35 -35.80
CA ALA A 73 -10.25 -24.43 -34.42
C ALA A 73 -10.34 -23.08 -33.73
N ASP A 74 -10.56 -23.07 -32.41
CA ASP A 74 -10.47 -21.85 -31.57
C ASP A 74 -9.07 -21.23 -31.68
N ALA A 75 -9.01 -19.96 -32.07
CA ALA A 75 -7.80 -19.19 -32.27
C ALA A 75 -7.00 -18.95 -30.99
N PHE A 76 -7.64 -19.09 -29.83
CA PHE A 76 -7.02 -18.90 -28.52
C PHE A 76 -6.83 -20.21 -27.75
N ALA A 77 -7.13 -21.37 -28.33
CA ALA A 77 -6.96 -22.66 -27.66
C ALA A 77 -5.52 -22.87 -27.16
N PRO A 78 -5.31 -23.38 -25.93
CA PRO A 78 -6.31 -23.94 -25.01
C PRO A 78 -7.03 -22.91 -24.11
N GLY A 79 -6.79 -21.62 -24.28
CA GLY A 79 -7.43 -20.53 -23.54
C GLY A 79 -6.48 -19.36 -23.27
N PHE A 80 -6.79 -18.56 -22.25
CA PHE A 80 -6.02 -17.37 -21.87
C PHE A 80 -5.18 -17.54 -20.61
N CYS A 81 -4.12 -16.72 -20.54
CA CYS A 81 -3.19 -16.70 -19.42
C CYS A 81 -3.65 -15.69 -18.36
N ASN A 82 -3.81 -16.12 -17.11
CA ASN A 82 -4.21 -15.27 -15.98
C ASN A 82 -2.99 -14.50 -15.43
N GLY A 83 -2.44 -13.60 -16.24
CA GLY A 83 -1.24 -12.82 -15.92
C GLY A 83 -0.19 -12.87 -17.02
N ALA A 84 1.09 -12.79 -16.65
CA ALA A 84 2.18 -12.71 -17.62
C ALA A 84 2.51 -14.08 -18.22
N ALA A 85 2.36 -14.23 -19.54
CA ALA A 85 2.77 -15.41 -20.27
C ALA A 85 4.29 -15.62 -20.18
N THR A 86 4.73 -16.81 -19.77
CA THR A 86 6.17 -17.16 -19.69
C THR A 86 6.64 -18.04 -20.84
N GLY A 87 5.78 -18.26 -21.84
CA GLY A 87 6.06 -19.11 -22.99
C GLY A 87 5.05 -18.86 -24.11
N THR A 88 5.23 -19.59 -25.22
CA THR A 88 4.36 -19.47 -26.41
C THR A 88 3.04 -20.23 -26.27
N ALA A 89 2.95 -21.17 -25.33
CA ALA A 89 1.74 -21.90 -25.01
C ALA A 89 1.15 -21.40 -23.68
N ASN A 90 -0.17 -21.34 -23.60
CA ASN A 90 -0.89 -20.99 -22.38
C ASN A 90 -0.92 -22.14 -21.36
N VAL A 91 0.25 -22.56 -20.89
CA VAL A 91 0.44 -23.59 -19.85
C VAL A 91 1.43 -23.14 -18.77
N GLY A 92 2.02 -21.95 -18.93
CA GLY A 92 2.99 -21.35 -18.01
C GLY A 92 2.69 -19.88 -17.80
N CYS A 93 1.79 -19.58 -16.87
CA CYS A 93 1.42 -18.22 -16.50
C CYS A 93 2.09 -17.84 -15.20
N ARG A 94 2.73 -16.68 -15.19
CA ARG A 94 3.17 -16.05 -13.95
C ARG A 94 2.06 -15.12 -13.49
N ASN A 95 1.40 -15.54 -12.43
CA ASN A 95 0.40 -14.74 -11.75
C ASN A 95 1.07 -13.75 -10.80
N ASP A 96 0.29 -12.77 -10.36
CA ASP A 96 0.70 -11.86 -9.30
C ASP A 96 0.96 -12.64 -8.01
N LYS A 97 1.96 -12.17 -7.27
CA LYS A 97 2.36 -12.74 -5.99
C LYS A 97 1.89 -11.80 -4.91
N ASP A 98 0.72 -12.10 -4.36
CA ASP A 98 0.21 -11.44 -3.19
C ASP A 98 0.59 -12.18 -1.92
N GLY A 99 0.87 -11.45 -0.85
CA GLY A 99 1.31 -12.11 0.38
C GLY A 99 1.72 -11.17 1.50
N ALA A 100 2.17 -11.79 2.58
CA ALA A 100 2.67 -11.09 3.75
C ALA A 100 4.00 -10.40 3.43
N GLU A 101 4.10 -9.15 3.85
CA GLU A 101 5.28 -8.32 3.70
C GLU A 101 5.86 -8.05 5.08
N TYR A 102 7.19 -8.01 5.18
CA TYR A 102 7.89 -7.68 6.40
C TYR A 102 9.06 -6.76 6.10
N PHE A 103 9.33 -5.85 7.02
CA PHE A 103 10.49 -4.97 6.96
C PHE A 103 11.09 -4.83 8.34
N ALA A 104 12.41 -4.69 8.37
CA ALA A 104 13.15 -4.38 9.58
C ALA A 104 14.12 -3.25 9.28
N ARG A 105 14.33 -2.37 10.26
CA ARG A 105 15.36 -1.34 10.22
C ARG A 105 16.16 -1.38 11.51
N VAL A 106 17.46 -1.21 11.37
CA VAL A 106 18.38 -0.93 12.46
C VAL A 106 18.84 0.50 12.27
N GLY A 107 18.82 1.29 13.33
CA GLY A 107 19.33 2.64 13.26
C GLY A 107 19.96 3.08 14.57
N TYR A 108 20.67 4.19 14.52
CA TYR A 108 21.26 4.81 15.68
C TYR A 108 20.94 6.29 15.71
N ASP A 109 20.32 6.74 16.80
CA ASP A 109 19.98 8.15 16.99
C ASP A 109 20.92 8.79 18.02
N ARG A 110 21.61 9.85 17.62
CA ARG A 110 22.44 10.66 18.51
C ARG A 110 21.77 12.00 18.79
N ARG A 111 21.55 12.30 20.07
CA ARG A 111 21.15 13.65 20.49
C ARG A 111 22.34 14.58 20.65
N MET A 112 22.14 15.80 20.15
CA MET A 112 23.08 16.93 20.20
C MET A 112 22.29 18.16 20.65
N GLY A 113 22.04 18.26 21.96
CA GLY A 113 21.13 19.26 22.51
C GLY A 113 19.71 19.05 22.00
N ASN A 114 19.16 20.05 21.31
CA ASN A 114 17.80 20.01 20.77
C ASN A 114 17.69 19.31 19.40
N PHE A 115 18.80 18.80 18.87
CA PHE A 115 18.83 18.10 17.59
C PHE A 115 19.03 16.59 17.78
N VAL A 116 18.46 15.81 16.86
CA VAL A 116 18.70 14.37 16.71
C VAL A 116 19.27 14.14 15.31
N LEU A 117 20.40 13.45 15.24
CA LEU A 117 20.97 12.94 13.99
C LEU A 117 20.86 11.42 14.01
N GLY A 118 20.27 10.84 12.97
CA GLY A 118 20.05 9.40 12.85
C GLY A 118 20.54 8.85 11.52
N ALA A 119 20.92 7.57 11.52
CA ALA A 119 21.23 6.76 10.34
C ALA A 119 20.64 5.35 10.51
#